data_AF-A0A523B6C7-F1
#
_entry.id   AF-A0A523B6C7-F1
#
_cell.length_a   1.000
_cell.length_b   1.000
_cell.length_c   1.000
_cell.angle_alpha   90.00
_cell.angle_beta   90.00
_cell.angle_gamma   90.00
#
_symmetry.space_group_name_H-M   'P 1'
#
loop_
_entity.id
_entity.type
_entity.pdbx_description
1 polymer ?
#
loop_
_entity_poly.entity_id
_entity_poly.type
_entity_poly.pdbx_seq_one_letter_code
_entity_poly.pdbx_strand_id
1 'polypeptide(L)'
;MRSIKEINERIRKGEAVVLTAKELCNMVRRGEKIEDVDVVTSATCGVMSGTMAVLSFKVTEKGVFTKAKSVLLNDVPAFPGPCPNERLGIVDVVLYGTSTSIYNPTKYGGGGLIRDLIEGKRIEVRVESVEGKVIESNITLQEMIYAKMITTRSCFRNYMAFVNPRDKPVKSIFSILEMKEGLKMASVSGCGEINPLEKDPLLKTIGVGTKVLVNKAYGYVIGAGTRATRERPNLSISADIKGMSSYYVGQFITSLGPEPFITIAAAIPIIDYEVLKGVKRIDEEVQLPIADVNNREVIGFDSYAKVWQGTDLEVSYNKSMCETCQISPCPVALYCPTEAFRGKGDLVKYKCFECGACTWLCPQGAFKAKLGSVKLGNVEIPIKLRQSCRKKAEVLSEYLKRLIENREFYLSEPGDKIAV
;
A
#
# COMPACT_ATOMS: atom_id res chain seq x y z
N MET A 1 8.79 31.87 -7.08
CA MET A 1 8.85 30.48 -6.57
C MET A 1 10.12 30.29 -5.77
N ARG A 2 10.20 29.24 -4.96
CA ARG A 2 11.20 29.08 -3.89
C ARG A 2 12.02 27.81 -4.13
N SER A 3 13.30 27.83 -3.83
CA SER A 3 14.14 26.63 -3.75
C SER A 3 13.76 25.76 -2.55
N ILE A 4 14.15 24.48 -2.57
CA ILE A 4 13.95 23.57 -1.42
C ILE A 4 14.62 24.13 -0.15
N LYS A 5 15.78 24.78 -0.29
CA LYS A 5 16.50 25.42 0.82
C LYS A 5 15.69 26.56 1.45
N GLU A 6 15.12 27.43 0.64
CA GLU A 6 14.26 28.54 1.12
C GLU A 6 12.97 28.02 1.76
N ILE A 7 12.36 26.97 1.18
CA ILE A 7 11.17 26.33 1.77
C ILE A 7 11.51 25.73 3.14
N ASN A 8 12.63 25.00 3.25
CA ASN A 8 13.09 24.47 4.53
C ASN A 8 13.36 25.57 5.56
N GLU A 9 13.84 26.74 5.14
CA GLU A 9 14.02 27.87 6.05
C GLU A 9 12.67 28.43 6.55
N ARG A 10 11.67 28.53 5.69
CA ARG A 10 10.30 28.86 6.10
C ARG A 10 9.72 27.82 7.06
N ILE A 11 9.98 26.53 6.84
CA ILE A 11 9.57 25.46 7.77
C ILE A 11 10.20 25.67 9.14
N ARG A 12 11.50 25.96 9.23
CA ARG A 12 12.19 26.25 10.51
C ARG A 12 11.54 27.42 11.24
N LYS A 13 11.21 28.50 10.52
CA LYS A 13 10.55 29.69 11.09
C LYS A 13 9.08 29.47 11.43
N GLY A 14 8.45 28.39 10.95
CA GLY A 14 6.99 28.19 11.07
C GLY A 14 6.17 29.08 10.15
N GLU A 15 6.77 29.55 9.05
CA GLU A 15 6.15 30.45 8.07
C GLU A 15 5.71 29.70 6.80
N ALA A 16 6.03 28.41 6.68
CA ALA A 16 5.72 27.63 5.48
C ALA A 16 4.21 27.35 5.38
N VAL A 17 3.63 27.59 4.21
CA VAL A 17 2.24 27.24 3.90
C VAL A 17 2.19 25.80 3.39
N VAL A 18 1.66 24.90 4.22
CA VAL A 18 1.58 23.46 3.91
C VAL A 18 0.13 23.05 3.73
N LEU A 19 -0.18 22.42 2.60
CA LEU A 19 -1.50 21.84 2.32
C LEU A 19 -1.40 20.33 2.12
N THR A 20 -2.46 19.59 2.38
CA THR A 20 -2.62 18.25 1.82
C THR A 20 -3.12 18.33 0.39
N ALA A 21 -2.85 17.29 -0.40
CA ALA A 21 -3.38 17.17 -1.76
C ALA A 21 -4.91 17.25 -1.78
N LYS A 22 -5.59 16.72 -0.75
CA LYS A 22 -7.04 16.82 -0.60
C LYS A 22 -7.51 18.27 -0.42
N GLU A 23 -6.89 19.01 0.51
CA GLU A 23 -7.22 20.42 0.75
C GLU A 23 -7.04 21.23 -0.54
N LEU A 24 -5.91 21.07 -1.21
CA LEU A 24 -5.60 21.77 -2.45
C LEU A 24 -6.59 21.41 -3.58
N CYS A 25 -6.89 20.13 -3.80
CA CYS A 25 -7.86 19.73 -4.84
C CYS A 25 -9.27 20.30 -4.57
N ASN A 26 -9.67 20.39 -3.30
CA ASN A 26 -10.94 21.02 -2.94
C ASN A 26 -10.94 22.52 -3.21
N MET A 27 -9.82 23.22 -2.99
CA MET A 27 -9.66 24.63 -3.38
C MET A 27 -9.76 24.80 -4.90
N VAL A 28 -9.13 23.92 -5.69
CA VAL A 28 -9.24 23.92 -7.17
C VAL A 28 -10.70 23.78 -7.60
N ARG A 29 -11.44 22.81 -7.04
CA ARG A 29 -12.86 22.60 -7.36
C ARG A 29 -13.74 23.81 -7.01
N ARG A 30 -13.39 24.58 -5.98
CA ARG A 30 -14.10 25.82 -5.59
C ARG A 30 -13.68 27.04 -6.42
N GLY A 31 -12.73 26.91 -7.34
CA GLY A 31 -12.22 28.01 -8.15
C GLY A 31 -11.34 28.98 -7.37
N GLU A 32 -10.77 28.56 -6.24
CA GLU A 32 -9.91 29.42 -5.43
C GLU A 32 -8.53 29.65 -6.07
N LYS A 33 -8.02 30.87 -5.88
CA LYS A 33 -6.67 31.22 -6.34
C LYS A 33 -5.64 30.61 -5.41
N ILE A 34 -4.95 29.57 -5.88
CA ILE A 34 -3.86 28.93 -5.15
C ILE A 34 -2.56 29.62 -5.52
N GLU A 35 -2.15 30.53 -4.64
CA GLU A 35 -0.86 31.23 -4.63
C GLU A 35 -0.18 30.99 -3.27
N ASP A 36 1.14 31.13 -3.23
CA ASP A 36 1.95 31.08 -2.00
C ASP A 36 2.00 29.77 -1.20
N VAL A 37 1.52 28.66 -1.74
CA VAL A 37 1.73 27.32 -1.15
C VAL A 37 3.20 26.93 -1.27
N ASP A 38 3.82 26.55 -0.14
CA ASP A 38 5.21 26.09 -0.09
C ASP A 38 5.32 24.58 -0.36
N VAL A 39 4.44 23.78 0.25
CA VAL A 39 4.50 22.31 0.20
C VAL A 39 3.10 21.73 0.10
N VAL A 40 2.96 20.71 -0.75
CA VAL A 40 1.77 19.85 -0.81
C VAL A 40 2.13 18.46 -0.35
N THR A 41 1.53 17.99 0.73
CA THR A 41 1.67 16.60 1.17
C THR A 41 0.69 15.71 0.43
N SER A 42 1.14 14.52 0.05
CA SER A 42 0.40 13.59 -0.79
C SER A 42 0.71 12.16 -0.38
N ALA A 43 -0.20 11.22 -0.64
CA ALA A 43 -0.04 9.84 -0.22
C ALA A 43 -0.83 8.84 -1.06
N THR A 44 -0.40 7.59 -1.05
CA THR A 44 -1.10 6.47 -1.67
C THR A 44 -1.07 5.24 -0.78
N CYS A 45 -2.15 4.46 -0.79
CA CYS A 45 -2.28 3.20 -0.07
C CYS A 45 -2.85 2.17 -1.03
N GLY A 46 -2.18 1.03 -1.20
CA GLY A 46 -2.65 0.01 -2.12
C GLY A 46 -1.94 -1.32 -1.93
N VAL A 47 -2.48 -2.35 -2.60
CA VAL A 47 -1.80 -3.64 -2.74
C VAL A 47 -0.59 -3.45 -3.65
N MET A 48 0.62 -3.70 -3.13
CA MET A 48 1.88 -3.45 -3.83
C MET A 48 2.85 -4.63 -3.62
N SER A 49 2.75 -5.63 -4.49
CA SER A 49 3.50 -6.88 -4.44
C SER A 49 5.03 -6.74 -4.52
N GLY A 50 5.55 -5.64 -5.07
CA GLY A 50 6.98 -5.36 -5.16
C GLY A 50 7.61 -4.97 -3.82
N THR A 51 7.28 -5.67 -2.74
CA THR A 51 7.68 -5.40 -1.36
C THR A 51 8.43 -6.59 -0.78
N MET A 52 9.57 -6.33 -0.13
CA MET A 52 10.33 -7.33 0.62
C MET A 52 10.86 -6.73 1.93
N ALA A 53 11.25 -7.60 2.85
CA ALA A 53 11.95 -7.24 4.07
C ALA A 53 13.31 -7.93 4.11
N VAL A 54 14.35 -7.20 4.50
CA VAL A 54 15.67 -7.74 4.84
C VAL A 54 15.78 -7.71 6.35
N LEU A 55 15.96 -8.89 6.94
CA LEU A 55 15.93 -9.10 8.39
C LEU A 55 17.22 -9.76 8.85
N SER A 56 17.70 -9.39 10.03
CA SER A 56 18.84 -10.03 10.70
C SER A 56 18.54 -10.22 12.18
N PHE A 57 18.69 -11.44 12.69
CA PHE A 57 18.36 -11.79 14.07
C PHE A 57 19.13 -13.01 14.57
N LYS A 58 19.29 -13.11 15.89
CA LYS A 58 19.89 -14.26 16.55
C LYS A 58 18.88 -15.41 16.60
N VAL A 59 19.28 -16.61 16.18
CA VAL A 59 18.45 -17.83 16.24
C VAL A 59 19.00 -18.85 17.25
N THR A 60 20.29 -18.81 17.57
CA THR A 60 20.92 -19.76 18.50
C THR A 60 22.27 -19.22 19.02
N GLU A 61 22.97 -20.00 19.83
CA GLU A 61 24.33 -19.66 20.30
C GLU A 61 25.39 -19.84 19.20
N LYS A 62 26.56 -19.21 19.40
CA LYS A 62 27.67 -19.29 18.44
C LYS A 62 28.16 -20.74 18.26
N GLY A 63 28.52 -21.09 17.03
CA GLY A 63 29.11 -22.39 16.68
C GLY A 63 28.11 -23.55 16.51
N VAL A 64 26.81 -23.32 16.67
CA VAL A 64 25.79 -24.38 16.56
C VAL A 64 25.64 -24.90 15.13
N PHE A 65 25.68 -24.03 14.12
CA PHE A 65 25.63 -24.39 12.70
C PHE A 65 26.45 -23.42 11.85
N THR A 66 26.78 -23.82 10.63
CA THR A 66 27.68 -23.03 9.76
C THR A 66 26.96 -22.31 8.64
N LYS A 67 25.81 -22.82 8.17
CA LYS A 67 25.05 -22.20 7.07
C LYS A 67 23.58 -22.61 7.12
N ALA A 68 22.69 -21.63 6.96
CA ALA A 68 21.27 -21.88 6.77
C ALA A 68 21.00 -22.38 5.34
N LYS A 69 20.31 -23.51 5.22
CA LYS A 69 19.80 -24.06 3.95
C LYS A 69 18.41 -23.51 3.65
N SER A 70 17.53 -23.49 4.65
CA SER A 70 16.18 -22.95 4.55
C SER A 70 15.78 -22.27 5.87
N VAL A 71 14.94 -21.25 5.79
CA VAL A 71 14.40 -20.53 6.95
C VAL A 71 12.90 -20.31 6.76
N LEU A 72 12.12 -20.60 7.80
CA LEU A 72 10.70 -20.30 7.89
C LEU A 72 10.47 -19.33 9.04
N LEU A 73 9.59 -18.36 8.82
CA LEU A 73 9.10 -17.39 9.79
C LEU A 73 7.57 -17.52 9.88
N ASN A 74 7.02 -18.04 10.99
CA ASN A 74 5.62 -18.48 11.07
C ASN A 74 5.20 -19.28 9.81
N ASP A 75 6.02 -20.27 9.44
CA ASP A 75 5.84 -21.12 8.25
C ASP A 75 5.89 -20.39 6.88
N VAL A 76 6.20 -19.10 6.85
CA VAL A 76 6.43 -18.34 5.62
C VAL A 76 7.91 -18.46 5.24
N PRO A 77 8.23 -18.92 4.01
CA PRO A 77 9.61 -19.00 3.53
C PRO A 77 10.30 -17.63 3.51
N ALA A 78 11.47 -17.57 4.13
CA ALA A 78 12.41 -16.46 4.06
C ALA A 78 13.76 -16.96 3.52
N PHE A 79 14.31 -16.26 2.54
CA PHE A 79 15.48 -16.72 1.78
C PHE A 79 16.76 -16.36 2.54
N PRO A 80 17.59 -17.34 2.95
CA PRO A 80 18.83 -17.07 3.69
C PRO A 80 19.83 -16.22 2.90
N GLY A 81 20.61 -15.42 3.62
CA GLY A 81 21.56 -14.44 3.07
C GLY A 81 21.03 -13.00 3.14
N PRO A 82 21.79 -12.01 2.65
CA PRO A 82 22.91 -12.15 1.71
C PRO A 82 24.30 -12.33 2.35
N CYS A 83 24.44 -12.20 3.67
CA CYS A 83 25.75 -12.26 4.35
C CYS A 83 25.89 -13.55 5.18
N PRO A 84 26.32 -14.69 4.60
CA PRO A 84 26.42 -15.94 5.34
C PRO A 84 27.55 -15.86 6.39
N ASN A 85 27.19 -15.85 7.67
CA ASN A 85 28.11 -16.05 8.79
C ASN A 85 27.36 -16.62 10.02
N GLU A 86 26.60 -17.68 9.78
CA GLU A 86 25.68 -18.27 10.78
C GLU A 86 26.40 -18.90 11.97
N ARG A 87 27.74 -19.04 11.91
CA ARG A 87 28.58 -19.40 13.07
C ARG A 87 28.42 -18.42 14.24
N LEU A 88 27.95 -17.19 13.98
CA LEU A 88 27.60 -16.22 15.02
C LEU A 88 26.26 -16.50 15.71
N GLY A 89 25.51 -17.51 15.27
CA GLY A 89 24.15 -17.78 15.72
C GLY A 89 23.13 -16.79 15.16
N ILE A 90 23.51 -15.98 14.16
CA ILE A 90 22.70 -14.95 13.51
C ILE A 90 22.36 -15.42 12.10
N VAL A 91 21.15 -15.14 11.64
CA VAL A 91 20.73 -15.38 10.26
C VAL A 91 20.28 -14.07 9.64
N ASP A 92 20.74 -13.83 8.41
CA ASP A 92 20.18 -12.82 7.53
C ASP A 92 19.19 -13.48 6.57
N VAL A 93 18.04 -12.85 6.36
CA VAL A 93 17.05 -13.34 5.40
C VAL A 93 16.43 -12.22 4.57
N VAL A 94 16.01 -12.58 3.36
CA VAL A 94 15.08 -11.80 2.54
C VAL A 94 13.70 -12.46 2.59
N LEU A 95 12.72 -11.76 3.13
CA LEU A 95 11.31 -12.16 3.14
C LEU A 95 10.57 -11.41 2.04
N TYR A 96 9.99 -12.11 1.07
CA TYR A 96 9.10 -11.48 0.10
C TYR A 96 7.72 -11.25 0.71
N GLY A 97 7.15 -10.07 0.49
CA GLY A 97 5.79 -9.75 0.97
C GLY A 97 4.71 -10.63 0.35
N THR A 98 5.00 -11.22 -0.82
CA THR A 98 4.15 -12.16 -1.56
C THR A 98 4.40 -13.63 -1.22
N SER A 99 5.40 -13.95 -0.40
CA SER A 99 5.58 -15.33 0.08
C SER A 99 4.34 -15.76 0.85
N THR A 100 3.98 -17.03 0.74
CA THR A 100 2.82 -17.60 1.44
C THR A 100 3.26 -18.66 2.43
N SER A 101 2.50 -18.85 3.51
CA SER A 101 2.74 -19.91 4.47
C SER A 101 2.63 -21.27 3.79
N ILE A 102 3.53 -22.19 4.09
CA ILE A 102 3.50 -23.56 3.53
C ILE A 102 2.31 -24.38 4.06
N TYR A 103 1.77 -24.05 5.24
CA TYR A 103 0.61 -24.72 5.82
C TYR A 103 -0.70 -23.97 5.61
N ASN A 104 -0.64 -22.65 5.40
CA ASN A 104 -1.84 -21.83 5.17
C ASN A 104 -1.68 -20.85 3.99
N PRO A 105 -1.43 -21.36 2.77
CA PRO A 105 -1.01 -20.53 1.63
C PRO A 105 -2.10 -19.57 1.14
N THR A 106 -3.36 -19.81 1.50
CA THR A 106 -4.50 -19.00 1.05
C THR A 106 -4.89 -17.88 2.03
N LYS A 107 -4.40 -17.94 3.28
CA LYS A 107 -4.79 -16.98 4.33
C LYS A 107 -3.63 -16.28 5.02
N TYR A 108 -2.40 -16.77 4.93
CA TYR A 108 -1.26 -16.14 5.62
C TYR A 108 -0.03 -16.08 4.73
N GLY A 109 0.65 -14.94 4.74
CA GLY A 109 1.84 -14.70 3.93
C GLY A 109 2.71 -13.57 4.45
N GLY A 110 3.69 -13.15 3.65
CA GLY A 110 4.72 -12.18 4.03
C GLY A 110 4.15 -10.85 4.49
N GLY A 111 3.09 -10.34 3.85
CA GLY A 111 2.39 -9.13 4.29
C GLY A 111 1.76 -9.26 5.68
N GLY A 112 1.21 -10.44 6.01
CA GLY A 112 0.66 -10.73 7.34
C GLY A 112 1.75 -10.86 8.40
N LEU A 113 2.83 -11.57 8.08
CA LEU A 113 4.00 -11.73 8.93
C LEU A 113 4.67 -10.38 9.27
N ILE A 114 4.86 -9.51 8.28
CA ILE A 114 5.41 -8.16 8.49
C ILE A 114 4.50 -7.36 9.44
N ARG A 115 3.18 -7.46 9.27
CA ARG A 115 2.24 -6.80 10.18
C ARG A 115 2.33 -7.35 11.60
N ASP A 116 2.42 -8.67 11.76
CA ASP A 116 2.51 -9.31 13.07
C ASP A 116 3.77 -8.85 13.83
N LEU A 117 4.90 -8.76 13.14
CA LEU A 117 6.14 -8.18 13.67
C LEU A 117 5.94 -6.73 14.14
N ILE A 118 5.30 -5.89 13.34
CA ILE A 118 5.02 -4.48 13.68
C ILE A 118 3.99 -4.36 14.82
N GLU A 119 3.04 -5.30 14.94
CA GLU A 119 2.12 -5.41 16.08
C GLU A 119 2.81 -5.91 17.36
N GLY A 120 4.13 -6.19 17.31
CA GLY A 120 4.91 -6.65 18.45
C GLY A 120 4.71 -8.12 18.80
N LYS A 121 4.13 -8.91 17.89
CA LYS A 121 3.94 -10.34 18.12
C LYS A 121 5.28 -11.07 18.05
N ARG A 122 5.38 -12.11 18.89
CA ARG A 122 6.46 -13.09 18.81
C ARG A 122 6.16 -14.05 17.66
N ILE A 123 7.16 -14.31 16.83
CA ILE A 123 7.07 -15.19 15.66
C ILE A 123 7.99 -16.40 15.86
N GLU A 124 7.57 -17.55 15.33
CA GLU A 124 8.37 -18.77 15.29
C GLU A 124 9.37 -18.68 14.14
N VAL A 125 10.61 -19.10 14.41
CA VAL A 125 11.68 -19.24 13.42
C VAL A 125 12.09 -20.70 13.38
N ARG A 126 12.08 -21.30 12.20
CA ARG A 126 12.67 -22.62 11.96
C ARG A 126 13.77 -22.50 10.91
N VAL A 127 14.97 -22.94 11.26
CA VAL A 127 16.13 -22.98 10.36
C VAL A 127 16.52 -24.43 10.13
N GLU A 128 16.61 -24.85 8.87
CA GLU A 128 17.28 -26.09 8.49
C GLU A 128 18.70 -25.73 8.03
N SER A 129 19.71 -26.36 8.62
CA SER A 129 21.10 -26.13 8.24
C SER A 129 21.56 -27.08 7.13
N VAL A 130 22.67 -26.76 6.46
CA VAL A 130 23.27 -27.65 5.44
C VAL A 130 23.80 -28.97 6.03
N GLU A 131 24.08 -28.97 7.33
CA GLU A 131 24.50 -30.14 8.12
C GLU A 131 23.30 -30.98 8.61
N GLY A 132 22.06 -30.63 8.22
CA GLY A 132 20.85 -31.34 8.62
C GLY A 132 20.36 -31.03 10.04
N LYS A 133 20.89 -29.99 10.69
CA LYS A 133 20.39 -29.55 12.00
C LYS A 133 19.13 -28.72 11.82
N VAL A 134 18.16 -28.90 12.73
CA VAL A 134 16.98 -28.05 12.83
C VAL A 134 17.14 -27.17 14.07
N ILE A 135 17.04 -25.86 13.87
CA ILE A 135 17.10 -24.86 14.93
C ILE A 135 15.74 -24.18 14.99
N GLU A 136 15.13 -24.18 16.17
CA GLU A 136 13.86 -23.51 16.44
C GLU A 136 14.08 -22.39 17.45
N SER A 137 13.47 -21.23 17.18
CA SER A 137 13.56 -20.06 18.04
C SER A 137 12.29 -19.23 17.95
N ASN A 138 12.13 -18.30 18.87
CA ASN A 138 11.00 -17.38 18.91
C ASN A 138 11.53 -15.96 19.09
N ILE A 139 11.20 -15.07 18.16
CA ILE A 139 11.72 -13.69 18.15
C ILE A 139 10.61 -12.67 17.96
N THR A 140 10.89 -11.43 18.37
CA THR A 140 10.09 -10.23 18.13
C THR A 140 10.87 -9.27 17.25
N LEU A 141 10.19 -8.30 16.64
CA LEU A 141 10.83 -7.24 15.85
C LEU A 141 11.90 -6.47 16.65
N GLN A 142 11.75 -6.39 17.98
CA GLN A 142 12.60 -5.58 18.84
C GLN A 142 13.93 -6.28 19.12
N GLU A 143 13.91 -7.62 19.11
CA GLU A 143 15.10 -8.48 19.22
C GLU A 143 15.88 -8.58 17.89
N MET A 144 15.34 -8.09 16.77
CA MET A 144 16.04 -8.08 15.48
C MET A 144 17.15 -7.01 15.45
N ILE A 145 18.34 -7.42 15.00
CA ILE A 145 19.51 -6.55 14.83
C ILE A 145 19.27 -5.58 13.65
N TYR A 146 18.65 -6.08 12.58
CA TYR A 146 18.35 -5.32 11.37
C TYR A 146 16.95 -5.68 10.87
N ALA A 147 16.17 -4.68 10.50
CA ALA A 147 14.85 -4.90 9.90
C ALA A 147 14.50 -3.74 8.95
N LYS A 148 14.74 -3.94 7.65
CA LYS A 148 14.38 -2.93 6.63
C LYS A 148 13.38 -3.48 5.63
N MET A 149 12.40 -2.66 5.29
CA MET A 149 11.57 -2.86 4.12
C MET A 149 12.26 -2.26 2.91
N ILE A 150 12.26 -3.02 1.81
CA ILE A 150 12.67 -2.55 0.50
C ILE A 150 11.52 -2.83 -0.45
N THR A 151 11.09 -1.80 -1.17
CA THR A 151 10.16 -1.96 -2.27
C THR A 151 10.93 -1.83 -3.57
N THR A 152 10.76 -2.78 -4.48
CA THR A 152 11.28 -2.72 -5.84
C THR A 152 10.25 -2.18 -6.80
N ARG A 153 8.97 -2.09 -6.40
CA ARG A 153 7.88 -1.55 -7.22
C ARG A 153 6.75 -1.03 -6.33
N SER A 154 6.75 0.27 -6.08
CA SER A 154 5.76 0.91 -5.22
C SER A 154 5.40 2.31 -5.72
N CYS A 155 4.41 2.95 -5.08
CA CYS A 155 3.97 4.31 -5.43
C CYS A 155 3.74 4.46 -6.95
N PHE A 156 3.04 3.51 -7.58
CA PHE A 156 2.73 3.60 -9.01
C PHE A 156 1.94 4.88 -9.26
N ARG A 157 2.29 5.66 -10.31
CA ARG A 157 1.35 6.66 -10.82
C ARG A 157 0.11 5.91 -11.28
N ASN A 158 -1.02 6.22 -10.64
CA ASN A 158 -2.37 5.66 -10.81
C ASN A 158 -2.51 4.46 -11.78
N TYR A 159 -3.02 3.34 -11.28
CA TYR A 159 -2.96 2.04 -11.96
C TYR A 159 -4.14 1.83 -12.95
N MET A 160 -5.06 0.91 -12.65
CA MET A 160 -6.11 0.48 -13.59
C MET A 160 -7.38 0.05 -12.86
N ALA A 161 -8.48 0.03 -13.62
CA ALA A 161 -9.66 -0.75 -13.33
C ALA A 161 -9.58 -2.07 -14.10
N PHE A 162 -9.82 -3.20 -13.43
CA PHE A 162 -9.88 -4.52 -14.03
C PHE A 162 -11.33 -4.97 -14.15
N VAL A 163 -11.68 -5.50 -15.31
CA VAL A 163 -12.98 -6.10 -15.63
C VAL A 163 -12.77 -7.44 -16.32
N ASN A 164 -13.79 -8.30 -16.35
CA ASN A 164 -13.74 -9.55 -17.10
C ASN A 164 -14.72 -9.50 -18.28
N PRO A 165 -14.27 -9.19 -19.51
CA PRO A 165 -15.11 -9.17 -20.70
C PRO A 165 -15.35 -10.57 -21.30
N ARG A 166 -14.68 -11.61 -20.78
CA ARG A 166 -14.74 -12.97 -21.32
C ARG A 166 -16.00 -13.70 -20.86
N ASP A 167 -16.17 -14.92 -21.35
CA ASP A 167 -17.29 -15.85 -21.11
C ASP A 167 -17.07 -16.79 -19.91
N LYS A 168 -15.89 -16.77 -19.29
CA LYS A 168 -15.53 -17.62 -18.14
C LYS A 168 -15.06 -16.81 -16.94
N PRO A 169 -15.38 -17.25 -15.70
CA PRO A 169 -14.77 -16.70 -14.49
C PRO A 169 -13.25 -16.87 -14.47
N VAL A 170 -12.55 -15.98 -13.78
CA VAL A 170 -11.08 -16.04 -13.65
C VAL A 170 -10.64 -15.64 -12.24
N LYS A 171 -9.69 -16.41 -11.69
CA LYS A 171 -8.98 -16.04 -10.46
C LYS A 171 -7.89 -15.02 -10.78
N SER A 172 -7.77 -14.02 -9.91
CA SER A 172 -6.83 -12.94 -10.10
C SER A 172 -6.46 -12.31 -8.76
N ILE A 173 -5.23 -11.79 -8.68
CA ILE A 173 -4.80 -10.91 -7.58
C ILE A 173 -5.64 -9.63 -7.52
N PHE A 174 -6.40 -9.28 -8.56
CA PHE A 174 -7.27 -8.10 -8.62
C PHE A 174 -8.68 -8.36 -8.07
N SER A 175 -8.93 -9.51 -7.44
CA SER A 175 -10.23 -9.79 -6.82
C SER A 175 -10.11 -10.76 -5.65
N ILE A 176 -11.02 -10.67 -4.68
CA ILE A 176 -11.07 -11.56 -3.51
C ILE A 176 -11.75 -12.90 -3.81
N LEU A 177 -12.59 -12.92 -4.84
CA LEU A 177 -13.24 -14.10 -5.43
C LEU A 177 -12.99 -14.08 -6.94
N GLU A 178 -13.33 -15.17 -7.64
CA GLU A 178 -13.29 -15.17 -9.09
C GLU A 178 -14.08 -14.00 -9.68
N MET A 179 -13.46 -13.29 -10.63
CA MET A 179 -14.15 -12.24 -11.37
C MET A 179 -15.10 -12.90 -12.36
N LYS A 180 -16.41 -12.72 -12.15
CA LYS A 180 -17.45 -13.25 -13.02
C LYS A 180 -17.36 -12.66 -14.43
N GLU A 181 -17.72 -13.49 -15.40
CA GLU A 181 -17.80 -13.21 -16.82
C GLU A 181 -18.77 -12.06 -17.15
N GLY A 182 -18.60 -11.45 -18.32
CA GLY A 182 -19.56 -10.49 -18.88
C GLY A 182 -19.64 -9.13 -18.17
N LEU A 183 -18.52 -8.56 -17.74
CA LEU A 183 -18.43 -7.18 -17.21
C LEU A 183 -19.31 -6.90 -15.97
N LYS A 184 -19.54 -7.91 -15.11
CA LYS A 184 -20.44 -7.78 -13.95
C LYS A 184 -19.85 -7.00 -12.76
N MET A 185 -18.55 -6.77 -12.76
CA MET A 185 -17.86 -6.01 -11.71
C MET A 185 -16.55 -5.42 -12.22
N ALA A 186 -16.17 -4.29 -11.61
CA ALA A 186 -14.84 -3.73 -11.69
C ALA A 186 -14.10 -3.84 -10.35
N SER A 187 -12.80 -4.09 -10.42
CA SER A 187 -11.88 -3.83 -9.31
C SER A 187 -10.91 -2.72 -9.67
N VAL A 188 -10.67 -1.77 -8.77
CA VAL A 188 -9.88 -0.57 -9.06
C VAL A 188 -8.70 -0.45 -8.11
N SER A 189 -7.54 -0.06 -8.65
CA SER A 189 -6.33 0.29 -7.90
C SER A 189 -5.92 1.73 -8.19
N GLY A 190 -5.55 2.48 -7.16
CA GLY A 190 -5.06 3.87 -7.23
C GLY A 190 -5.86 4.82 -6.34
N CYS A 191 -5.19 5.80 -5.75
CA CYS A 191 -5.82 6.81 -4.90
C CYS A 191 -6.23 8.07 -5.68
N GLY A 192 -6.09 8.07 -7.01
CA GLY A 192 -6.48 9.18 -7.86
C GLY A 192 -5.64 10.42 -7.60
N GLU A 193 -6.31 11.54 -7.41
CA GLU A 193 -5.70 12.86 -7.23
C GLU A 193 -4.85 13.00 -5.98
N ILE A 194 -4.84 12.08 -5.01
CA ILE A 194 -3.95 12.25 -3.85
C ILE A 194 -2.63 11.50 -3.98
N ASN A 195 -2.39 10.80 -5.09
CA ASN A 195 -1.20 9.99 -5.33
C ASN A 195 0.05 10.88 -5.53
N PRO A 196 1.19 10.59 -4.86
CA PRO A 196 2.41 11.39 -5.00
C PRO A 196 2.91 11.57 -6.44
N LEU A 197 2.90 10.50 -7.24
CA LEU A 197 3.35 10.58 -8.63
C LEU A 197 2.32 11.19 -9.58
N GLU A 198 1.08 11.34 -9.13
CA GLU A 198 0.10 12.17 -9.84
C GLU A 198 0.31 13.66 -9.55
N LYS A 199 0.84 13.98 -8.36
CA LYS A 199 1.13 15.35 -7.93
C LYS A 199 2.48 15.87 -8.38
N ASP A 200 3.43 14.98 -8.67
CA ASP A 200 4.67 15.29 -9.35
C ASP A 200 4.81 14.46 -10.65
N PRO A 201 3.96 14.70 -11.66
CA PRO A 201 3.88 13.85 -12.85
C PRO A 201 5.14 13.89 -13.72
N LEU A 202 5.98 14.90 -13.54
CA LEU A 202 7.26 15.09 -14.24
C LEU A 202 8.48 14.69 -13.39
N LEU A 203 8.26 14.20 -12.16
CA LEU A 203 9.31 13.80 -11.21
C LEU A 203 10.35 14.91 -10.99
N LYS A 204 9.90 16.16 -10.87
CA LYS A 204 10.78 17.32 -10.68
C LYS A 204 11.27 17.45 -9.24
N THR A 205 10.54 16.86 -8.30
CA THR A 205 10.80 16.97 -6.86
C THR A 205 11.02 15.61 -6.19
N ILE A 206 10.47 14.54 -6.77
CA ILE A 206 10.69 13.17 -6.33
C ILE A 206 11.82 12.55 -7.18
N GLY A 207 12.95 12.26 -6.53
CA GLY A 207 14.14 11.65 -7.12
C GLY A 207 14.87 10.73 -6.14
N VAL A 208 16.07 10.28 -6.51
CA VAL A 208 16.92 9.47 -5.63
C VAL A 208 17.31 10.29 -4.40
N GLY A 209 17.14 9.72 -3.21
CA GLY A 209 17.40 10.40 -1.95
C GLY A 209 16.21 11.22 -1.43
N THR A 210 15.10 11.32 -2.17
CA THR A 210 13.88 11.98 -1.66
C THR A 210 13.38 11.26 -0.41
N LYS A 211 13.28 12.01 0.70
CA LYS A 211 12.71 11.57 1.97
C LYS A 211 11.20 11.41 1.84
N VAL A 212 10.70 10.27 2.27
CA VAL A 212 9.27 9.90 2.23
C VAL A 212 8.87 9.25 3.54
N LEU A 213 7.57 9.08 3.76
CA LEU A 213 7.06 8.17 4.77
C LEU A 213 6.64 6.85 4.11
N VAL A 214 7.11 5.73 4.66
CA VAL A 214 6.70 4.38 4.29
C VAL A 214 6.06 3.74 5.51
N ASN A 215 4.75 3.51 5.43
CA ASN A 215 3.95 2.96 6.52
C ASN A 215 4.12 3.73 7.86
N LYS A 216 4.22 5.07 7.79
CA LYS A 216 4.54 6.00 8.89
C LYS A 216 6.03 6.16 9.23
N ALA A 217 6.89 5.19 8.89
CA ALA A 217 8.33 5.30 9.13
C ALA A 217 9.00 6.23 8.11
N TYR A 218 10.11 6.86 8.48
CA TYR A 218 10.95 7.56 7.51
C TYR A 218 11.60 6.57 6.54
N GLY A 219 11.59 6.91 5.27
CA GLY A 219 12.26 6.18 4.20
C GLY A 219 12.83 7.09 3.14
N TYR A 220 13.52 6.49 2.18
CA TYR A 220 14.15 7.20 1.08
C TYR A 220 13.89 6.48 -0.24
N VAL A 221 13.59 7.25 -1.26
CA VAL A 221 13.57 6.77 -2.64
C VAL A 221 14.99 6.40 -3.05
N ILE A 222 15.19 5.16 -3.49
CA ILE A 222 16.51 4.64 -3.90
C ILE A 222 16.64 4.51 -5.42
N GLY A 223 15.58 4.80 -6.18
CA GLY A 223 15.60 4.79 -7.65
C GLY A 223 14.25 4.54 -8.28
N ALA A 224 14.27 4.34 -9.60
CA ALA A 224 13.12 3.85 -10.34
C ALA A 224 12.74 2.44 -9.87
N GLY A 225 11.45 2.17 -9.77
CA GLY A 225 10.99 0.80 -9.51
C GLY A 225 11.06 -0.06 -10.77
N THR A 226 10.99 -1.37 -10.57
CA THR A 226 10.96 -2.36 -11.66
C THR A 226 9.81 -2.08 -12.62
N ARG A 227 10.07 -2.20 -13.92
CA ARG A 227 9.09 -1.91 -14.98
C ARG A 227 8.58 -0.45 -14.98
N ALA A 228 9.26 0.46 -14.29
CA ALA A 228 8.99 1.87 -14.46
C ALA A 228 9.32 2.29 -15.90
N THR A 229 8.49 3.15 -16.44
CA THR A 229 8.62 3.76 -17.76
C THR A 229 8.20 5.21 -17.61
N ARG A 230 8.55 6.07 -18.57
CA ARG A 230 8.08 7.47 -18.60
C ARG A 230 6.55 7.59 -18.49
N GLU A 231 5.80 6.68 -19.12
CA GLU A 231 4.34 6.67 -19.11
C GLU A 231 3.76 6.07 -17.82
N ARG A 232 4.48 5.15 -17.17
CA ARG A 232 4.05 4.46 -15.95
C ARG A 232 5.16 4.46 -14.89
N PRO A 233 5.52 5.64 -14.36
CA PRO A 233 6.57 5.74 -13.35
C PRO A 233 6.10 5.08 -12.04
N ASN A 234 7.07 4.52 -11.32
CA ASN A 234 6.91 3.97 -9.98
C ASN A 234 8.29 3.97 -9.29
N LEU A 235 8.31 3.81 -7.98
CA LEU A 235 9.50 4.03 -7.15
C LEU A 235 10.03 2.72 -6.55
N SER A 236 11.34 2.70 -6.36
CA SER A 236 12.04 1.80 -5.45
C SER A 236 12.36 2.57 -4.17
N ILE A 237 12.08 2.01 -3.00
CA ILE A 237 12.14 2.73 -1.71
C ILE A 237 12.70 1.82 -0.62
N SER A 238 13.53 2.35 0.28
CA SER A 238 13.99 1.67 1.50
C SER A 238 13.53 2.41 2.76
N ALA A 239 13.08 1.68 3.78
CA ALA A 239 12.66 2.23 5.08
C ALA A 239 12.90 1.23 6.23
N ASP A 240 13.05 1.74 7.45
CA ASP A 240 13.15 0.92 8.66
C ASP A 240 11.76 0.41 9.09
N ILE A 241 11.67 -0.89 9.43
CA ILE A 241 10.41 -1.51 9.86
C ILE A 241 10.03 -1.10 11.29
N LYS A 242 11.01 -0.85 12.17
CA LYS A 242 10.77 -0.54 13.60
C LYS A 242 9.98 0.76 13.81
N GLY A 243 10.03 1.68 12.85
CA GLY A 243 9.25 2.93 12.88
C GLY A 243 7.86 2.83 12.25
N MET A 244 7.47 1.67 11.71
CA MET A 244 6.21 1.52 10.97
C MET A 244 5.01 1.37 11.90
N SER A 245 3.82 1.61 11.35
CA SER A 245 2.55 1.34 12.02
C SER A 245 1.74 0.30 11.26
N SER A 246 1.23 -0.70 11.98
CA SER A 246 0.37 -1.77 11.45
C SER A 246 -0.97 -1.28 10.87
N TYR A 247 -1.30 0.01 11.05
CA TYR A 247 -2.43 0.63 10.36
C TYR A 247 -2.17 0.80 8.85
N TYR A 248 -0.92 0.94 8.43
CA TYR A 248 -0.53 1.29 7.05
C TYR A 248 0.04 0.14 6.23
N VAL A 249 0.25 -1.03 6.85
CA VAL A 249 0.83 -2.22 6.21
C VAL A 249 0.13 -3.49 6.68
N GLY A 250 0.04 -4.46 5.77
CA GLY A 250 -0.42 -5.79 6.07
C GLY A 250 -0.61 -6.62 4.81
N GLN A 251 -1.50 -7.60 4.90
CA GLN A 251 -1.90 -8.41 3.76
C GLN A 251 -3.33 -8.10 3.32
N PHE A 252 -3.59 -8.38 2.04
CA PHE A 252 -4.87 -8.34 1.38
C PHE A 252 -5.06 -9.70 0.67
N ILE A 253 -5.97 -10.53 1.18
CA ILE A 253 -6.24 -11.87 0.66
C ILE A 253 -7.05 -11.77 -0.62
N THR A 254 -6.47 -12.24 -1.72
CA THR A 254 -7.07 -12.31 -3.04
C THR A 254 -7.51 -13.74 -3.36
N SER A 255 -8.17 -13.93 -4.50
CA SER A 255 -8.51 -15.26 -5.02
C SER A 255 -7.30 -16.13 -5.39
N LEU A 256 -6.10 -15.53 -5.45
CA LEU A 256 -4.82 -16.22 -5.68
C LEU A 256 -3.92 -16.28 -4.42
N GLY A 257 -4.40 -15.80 -3.27
CA GLY A 257 -3.64 -15.78 -2.02
C GLY A 257 -3.36 -14.38 -1.48
N PRO A 258 -2.64 -14.28 -0.36
CA PRO A 258 -2.34 -13.02 0.32
C PRO A 258 -1.30 -12.19 -0.45
N GLU A 259 -1.60 -10.92 -0.66
CA GLU A 259 -0.72 -9.93 -1.25
C GLU A 259 -0.43 -8.81 -0.24
N PRO A 260 0.78 -8.23 -0.20
CA PRO A 260 1.07 -7.15 0.73
C PRO A 260 0.42 -5.84 0.27
N PHE A 261 -0.10 -5.07 1.23
CA PHE A 261 -0.42 -3.66 1.01
C PHE A 261 0.50 -2.78 1.85
N ILE A 262 0.84 -1.61 1.31
CA ILE A 262 1.64 -0.59 1.97
C ILE A 262 1.07 0.80 1.70
N THR A 263 1.53 1.79 2.47
CA THR A 263 1.16 3.19 2.33
C THR A 263 2.40 4.05 2.24
N ILE A 264 2.45 4.95 1.26
CA ILE A 264 3.58 5.86 1.02
C ILE A 264 3.07 7.29 1.01
N ALA A 265 3.75 8.21 1.69
CA ALA A 265 3.50 9.64 1.61
C ALA A 265 4.77 10.41 1.22
N ALA A 266 4.60 11.45 0.41
CA ALA A 266 5.67 12.33 -0.02
C ALA A 266 5.23 13.80 0.11
N ALA A 267 6.21 14.66 0.34
CA ALA A 267 6.04 16.11 0.33
C ALA A 267 6.48 16.65 -1.04
N ILE A 268 5.60 17.37 -1.72
CA ILE A 268 5.85 17.98 -3.02
C ILE A 268 6.14 19.47 -2.82
N PRO A 269 7.41 19.90 -2.83
CA PRO A 269 7.76 21.31 -2.71
C PRO A 269 7.42 22.09 -3.98
N ILE A 270 6.77 23.24 -3.83
CA ILE A 270 6.34 24.07 -4.97
C ILE A 270 7.52 24.94 -5.44
N ILE A 271 8.44 24.30 -6.17
CA ILE A 271 9.68 24.92 -6.62
C ILE A 271 9.55 25.71 -7.92
N ASP A 272 8.53 25.41 -8.74
CA ASP A 272 8.24 26.13 -9.97
C ASP A 272 6.77 25.95 -10.42
N TYR A 273 6.42 26.59 -11.54
CA TYR A 273 5.05 26.62 -12.06
C TYR A 273 4.58 25.26 -12.59
N GLU A 274 5.48 24.43 -13.12
CA GLU A 274 5.12 23.09 -13.59
C GLU A 274 4.76 22.19 -12.42
N VAL A 275 5.47 22.31 -11.30
CA VAL A 275 5.10 21.61 -10.07
C VAL A 275 3.76 22.12 -9.54
N LEU A 276 3.55 23.44 -9.49
CA LEU A 276 2.26 24.02 -9.07
C LEU A 276 1.09 23.54 -9.94
N LYS A 277 1.32 23.42 -11.26
CA LYS A 277 0.33 22.89 -12.21
C LYS A 277 0.06 21.41 -11.95
N GLY A 278 1.10 20.60 -11.75
CA GLY A 278 0.98 19.17 -11.43
C GLY A 278 0.18 18.94 -10.16
N VAL A 279 0.47 19.68 -9.08
CA VAL A 279 -0.24 19.51 -7.81
C VAL A 279 -1.72 19.90 -7.90
N LYS A 280 -2.15 20.68 -8.89
CA LYS A 280 -3.54 21.10 -9.09
C LYS A 280 -4.43 20.07 -9.79
N ARG A 281 -3.87 19.04 -10.41
CA ARG A 281 -4.67 18.02 -11.13
C ARG A 281 -5.68 17.33 -10.22
N ILE A 282 -6.95 17.39 -10.57
CA ILE A 282 -8.06 16.75 -9.82
C ILE A 282 -8.45 15.41 -10.44
N ASP A 283 -9.19 14.58 -9.71
CA ASP A 283 -9.59 13.22 -10.13
C ASP A 283 -10.23 13.18 -11.53
N GLU A 284 -11.01 14.20 -11.86
CA GLU A 284 -11.68 14.40 -13.15
C GLU A 284 -10.69 14.43 -14.33
N GLU A 285 -9.47 14.90 -14.08
CA GLU A 285 -8.37 14.98 -15.06
C GLU A 285 -7.44 13.77 -15.02
N VAL A 286 -7.61 12.87 -14.06
CA VAL A 286 -6.80 11.66 -13.91
C VAL A 286 -7.48 10.51 -14.64
N GLN A 287 -6.87 10.09 -15.75
CA GLN A 287 -7.36 8.98 -16.56
C GLN A 287 -7.29 7.65 -15.82
N LEU A 288 -8.34 6.85 -15.93
CA LEU A 288 -8.44 5.49 -15.40
C LEU A 288 -8.52 4.49 -16.56
N PRO A 289 -7.42 3.80 -16.89
CA PRO A 289 -7.45 2.71 -17.86
C PRO A 289 -8.32 1.55 -17.36
N ILE A 290 -9.19 1.03 -18.22
CA ILE A 290 -9.99 -0.17 -17.99
C ILE A 290 -9.33 -1.31 -18.76
N ALA A 291 -8.92 -2.35 -18.05
CA ALA A 291 -8.19 -3.48 -18.61
C ALA A 291 -8.93 -4.81 -18.43
N ASP A 292 -8.80 -5.69 -19.42
CA ASP A 292 -9.19 -7.09 -19.29
C ASP A 292 -8.27 -7.77 -18.27
N VAL A 293 -8.84 -8.32 -17.20
CA VAL A 293 -8.08 -8.99 -16.15
C VAL A 293 -7.27 -10.20 -16.64
N ASN A 294 -7.66 -10.83 -17.76
CA ASN A 294 -7.05 -12.05 -18.28
C ASN A 294 -5.69 -11.79 -18.95
N ASN A 295 -5.59 -10.75 -19.78
CA ASN A 295 -4.39 -10.43 -20.55
C ASN A 295 -3.77 -9.05 -20.20
N ARG A 296 -4.46 -8.25 -19.37
CA ARG A 296 -4.08 -6.89 -18.95
C ARG A 296 -4.04 -5.87 -20.08
N GLU A 297 -4.67 -6.18 -21.21
CA GLU A 297 -4.87 -5.26 -22.32
C GLU A 297 -5.88 -4.19 -21.92
N VAL A 298 -5.57 -2.93 -22.25
CA VAL A 298 -6.48 -1.81 -22.00
C VAL A 298 -7.54 -1.81 -23.09
N ILE A 299 -8.80 -1.94 -22.69
CA ILE A 299 -9.96 -2.04 -23.58
C ILE A 299 -10.85 -0.79 -23.53
N GLY A 300 -10.53 0.17 -22.66
CA GLY A 300 -11.23 1.44 -22.55
C GLY A 300 -10.63 2.34 -21.50
N PHE A 301 -11.25 3.51 -21.32
CA PHE A 301 -10.81 4.52 -20.37
C PHE A 301 -12.02 5.20 -19.74
N ASP A 302 -11.85 5.60 -18.49
CA ASP A 302 -12.73 6.52 -17.77
C ASP A 302 -11.85 7.48 -16.94
N SER A 303 -12.38 8.06 -15.89
CA SER A 303 -11.66 8.93 -14.95
C SER A 303 -11.69 8.38 -13.52
N TYR A 304 -10.66 8.68 -12.72
CA TYR A 304 -10.66 8.40 -11.28
C TYR A 304 -11.79 9.11 -10.53
N ALA A 305 -12.42 10.13 -11.11
CA ALA A 305 -13.60 10.77 -10.55
C ALA A 305 -14.75 9.76 -10.35
N LYS A 306 -14.88 8.78 -11.24
CA LYS A 306 -15.85 7.68 -11.10
C LYS A 306 -15.64 6.82 -9.87
N VAL A 307 -14.40 6.78 -9.38
CA VAL A 307 -14.00 5.96 -8.24
C VAL A 307 -14.16 6.75 -6.96
N TRP A 308 -13.80 8.03 -6.95
CA TRP A 308 -13.60 8.78 -5.70
C TRP A 308 -14.53 9.98 -5.53
N GLN A 309 -15.13 10.52 -6.60
CA GLN A 309 -15.99 11.71 -6.51
C GLN A 309 -17.46 11.34 -6.33
N GLY A 310 -18.11 11.95 -5.34
CA GLY A 310 -19.50 11.61 -4.97
C GLY A 310 -19.68 10.15 -4.52
N THR A 311 -18.63 9.55 -3.95
CA THR A 311 -18.60 8.17 -3.45
C THR A 311 -18.14 8.15 -1.98
N ASP A 312 -18.38 7.03 -1.29
CA ASP A 312 -17.99 6.90 0.11
C ASP A 312 -16.51 6.49 0.23
N LEU A 313 -15.76 7.14 1.11
CA LEU A 313 -14.39 6.72 1.45
C LEU A 313 -14.34 5.57 2.46
N GLU A 314 -15.43 5.35 3.19
CA GLU A 314 -15.53 4.37 4.26
C GLU A 314 -16.82 3.55 4.13
N VAL A 315 -16.75 2.29 4.52
CA VAL A 315 -17.91 1.42 4.63
C VAL A 315 -18.67 1.73 5.92
N SER A 316 -19.95 2.02 5.78
CA SER A 316 -20.89 2.09 6.89
C SER A 316 -21.29 0.67 7.33
N TYR A 317 -21.36 0.45 8.65
CA TYR A 317 -21.62 -0.86 9.24
C TYR A 317 -22.75 -0.78 10.27
N ASN A 318 -23.80 -1.56 10.05
CA ASN A 318 -24.92 -1.70 10.97
C ASN A 318 -24.72 -2.94 11.85
N LYS A 319 -24.23 -2.71 13.08
CA LYS A 319 -23.89 -3.77 14.04
C LYS A 319 -25.12 -4.54 14.53
N SER A 320 -26.23 -3.86 14.86
CA SER A 320 -27.44 -4.54 15.36
C SER A 320 -28.08 -5.46 14.32
N MET A 321 -28.07 -5.05 13.06
CA MET A 321 -28.48 -5.89 11.93
C MET A 321 -27.55 -7.10 11.74
N CYS A 322 -26.25 -6.93 11.98
CA CYS A 322 -25.28 -8.02 11.88
C CYS A 322 -25.42 -9.03 13.03
N GLU A 323 -25.65 -8.57 14.26
CA GLU A 323 -25.75 -9.43 15.45
C GLU A 323 -27.01 -10.31 15.45
N THR A 324 -28.07 -9.87 14.77
CA THR A 324 -29.32 -10.62 14.61
C THR A 324 -29.31 -11.55 13.39
N CYS A 325 -28.26 -11.50 12.55
CA CYS A 325 -28.15 -12.31 11.34
C CYS A 325 -27.89 -13.78 11.66
N GLN A 326 -28.67 -14.68 11.05
CA GLN A 326 -28.57 -16.14 11.26
C GLN A 326 -27.78 -16.87 10.16
N ILE A 327 -27.26 -16.15 9.15
CA ILE A 327 -26.53 -16.76 8.03
C ILE A 327 -25.18 -17.32 8.51
N SER A 328 -25.01 -18.64 8.37
CA SER A 328 -23.77 -19.35 8.72
C SER A 328 -23.42 -20.37 7.63
N PRO A 329 -22.17 -20.41 7.13
CA PRO A 329 -21.08 -19.51 7.49
C PRO A 329 -21.30 -18.09 6.93
N CYS A 330 -20.83 -17.06 7.64
CA CYS A 330 -20.96 -15.68 7.20
C CYS A 330 -19.99 -15.38 6.02
N PRO A 331 -20.48 -15.01 4.82
CA PRO A 331 -19.61 -14.79 3.66
C PRO A 331 -18.59 -13.65 3.88
N VAL A 332 -18.98 -12.60 4.61
CA VAL A 332 -18.06 -11.49 4.92
C VAL A 332 -16.91 -11.96 5.81
N ALA A 333 -17.18 -12.80 6.81
CA ALA A 333 -16.13 -13.32 7.69
C ALA A 333 -15.18 -14.27 6.93
N LEU A 334 -15.70 -15.05 5.99
CA LEU A 334 -14.90 -15.96 5.17
C LEU A 334 -13.96 -15.22 4.20
N TYR A 335 -14.40 -14.08 3.66
CA TYR A 335 -13.73 -13.41 2.53
C TYR A 335 -13.29 -11.96 2.81
N CYS A 336 -13.31 -11.50 4.07
CA CYS A 336 -12.73 -10.20 4.41
C CYS A 336 -11.22 -10.22 4.11
N PRO A 337 -10.73 -9.42 3.14
CA PRO A 337 -9.37 -9.58 2.63
C PRO A 337 -8.29 -9.21 3.63
N THR A 338 -8.61 -8.39 4.64
CA THR A 338 -7.66 -8.01 5.70
C THR A 338 -7.99 -8.64 7.05
N GLU A 339 -8.93 -9.59 7.06
CA GLU A 339 -9.42 -10.26 8.27
C GLU A 339 -9.88 -9.27 9.35
N ALA A 340 -10.35 -8.11 8.92
CA ALA A 340 -10.87 -7.07 9.78
C ALA A 340 -12.24 -7.44 10.37
N PHE A 341 -12.96 -8.36 9.75
CA PHE A 341 -14.25 -8.83 10.23
C PHE A 341 -14.22 -10.34 10.47
N ARG A 342 -14.67 -10.78 11.65
CA ARG A 342 -14.59 -12.18 12.09
C ARG A 342 -15.95 -12.83 12.36
N GLY A 343 -17.04 -12.13 12.04
CA GLY A 343 -18.42 -12.60 12.25
C GLY A 343 -19.08 -12.04 13.50
N LYS A 344 -20.41 -12.20 13.60
CA LYS A 344 -21.24 -11.88 14.78
C LYS A 344 -20.91 -10.54 15.45
N GLY A 345 -20.87 -9.45 14.69
CA GLY A 345 -20.63 -8.13 15.28
C GLY A 345 -19.16 -7.69 15.33
N ASP A 346 -18.19 -8.60 15.17
CA ASP A 346 -16.76 -8.34 15.38
C ASP A 346 -16.09 -7.70 14.15
N LEU A 347 -16.11 -6.36 14.11
CA LEU A 347 -15.37 -5.54 13.15
C LEU A 347 -14.22 -4.79 13.84
N VAL A 348 -13.00 -5.18 13.51
CA VAL A 348 -11.78 -4.52 13.94
C VAL A 348 -11.44 -3.37 12.97
N LYS A 349 -12.03 -2.20 13.20
CA LYS A 349 -11.97 -1.05 12.27
C LYS A 349 -10.55 -0.63 11.87
N TYR A 350 -9.55 -0.72 12.76
CA TYR A 350 -8.17 -0.36 12.42
C TYR A 350 -7.54 -1.29 11.35
N LYS A 351 -8.00 -2.56 11.25
CA LYS A 351 -7.60 -3.51 10.20
C LYS A 351 -8.37 -3.32 8.89
N CYS A 352 -9.50 -2.63 8.91
CA CYS A 352 -10.34 -2.44 7.73
C CYS A 352 -9.56 -1.69 6.63
N PHE A 353 -9.70 -2.16 5.39
CA PHE A 353 -9.08 -1.55 4.21
C PHE A 353 -10.05 -0.68 3.41
N GLU A 354 -11.30 -0.55 3.84
CA GLU A 354 -12.36 0.20 3.14
C GLU A 354 -12.52 -0.22 1.66
N CYS A 355 -12.24 -1.49 1.36
CA CYS A 355 -12.22 -2.02 0.00
C CYS A 355 -13.61 -2.21 -0.62
N GLY A 356 -14.66 -2.19 0.20
CA GLY A 356 -16.05 -2.36 -0.24
C GLY A 356 -16.49 -3.82 -0.44
N ALA A 357 -15.61 -4.82 -0.30
CA ALA A 357 -15.96 -6.23 -0.47
C ALA A 357 -17.23 -6.67 0.30
N CYS A 358 -17.34 -6.24 1.55
CA CYS A 358 -18.44 -6.62 2.42
C CYS A 358 -19.81 -6.10 1.96
N THR A 359 -19.88 -5.06 1.12
CA THR A 359 -21.16 -4.45 0.70
C THR A 359 -21.94 -5.32 -0.28
N TRP A 360 -21.26 -6.21 -1.01
CA TRP A 360 -21.89 -7.18 -1.92
C TRP A 360 -21.77 -8.62 -1.43
N LEU A 361 -20.91 -8.90 -0.45
CA LEU A 361 -20.83 -10.21 0.20
C LEU A 361 -21.91 -10.42 1.27
N CYS A 362 -22.36 -9.36 1.95
CA CYS A 362 -23.31 -9.47 3.06
C CYS A 362 -24.75 -9.59 2.55
N PRO A 363 -25.41 -10.77 2.63
CA PRO A 363 -26.77 -10.91 2.13
C PRO A 363 -27.78 -10.14 2.99
N GLN A 364 -27.47 -9.95 4.28
CA GLN A 364 -28.28 -9.19 5.23
C GLN A 364 -28.23 -7.67 4.99
N GLY A 365 -27.25 -7.17 4.21
CA GLY A 365 -27.13 -5.73 3.92
C GLY A 365 -26.58 -4.90 5.10
N ALA A 366 -25.88 -5.52 6.05
CA ALA A 366 -25.30 -4.85 7.21
C ALA A 366 -24.14 -3.88 6.85
N PHE A 367 -23.59 -3.98 5.64
CA PHE A 367 -22.49 -3.12 5.16
C PHE A 367 -22.95 -2.33 3.93
N LYS A 368 -22.76 -1.01 3.93
CA LYS A 368 -23.13 -0.15 2.80
C LYS A 368 -22.03 0.85 2.47
N ALA A 369 -21.77 1.02 1.17
CA ALA A 369 -20.94 2.07 0.62
C ALA A 369 -21.27 2.26 -0.87
N LYS A 370 -21.31 3.50 -1.33
CA LYS A 370 -21.31 3.85 -2.75
C LYS A 370 -19.88 3.84 -3.25
N LEU A 371 -19.50 2.81 -4.02
CA LEU A 371 -18.12 2.61 -4.49
C LEU A 371 -17.82 3.22 -5.87
N GLY A 372 -18.86 3.67 -6.58
CA GLY A 372 -18.75 4.16 -7.95
C GLY A 372 -18.91 3.06 -9.01
N SER A 373 -18.74 3.45 -10.27
CA SER A 373 -18.92 2.61 -11.45
C SER A 373 -18.04 3.14 -12.58
N VAL A 374 -17.48 2.26 -13.40
CA VAL A 374 -16.74 2.64 -14.61
C VAL A 374 -17.59 2.38 -15.85
N LYS A 375 -17.44 3.19 -16.90
CA LYS A 375 -18.19 3.04 -18.14
C LYS A 375 -17.30 2.49 -19.25
N LEU A 376 -17.75 1.42 -19.91
CA LEU A 376 -17.10 0.83 -21.08
C LEU A 376 -18.10 0.79 -22.23
N GLY A 377 -17.95 1.68 -23.21
CA GLY A 377 -18.96 1.90 -24.25
C GLY A 377 -20.30 2.33 -23.63
N ASN A 378 -21.35 1.53 -23.85
CA ASN A 378 -22.67 1.77 -23.27
C ASN A 378 -22.92 0.98 -21.97
N VAL A 379 -21.94 0.20 -21.50
CA VAL A 379 -22.08 -0.63 -20.31
C VAL A 379 -21.53 0.12 -19.10
N GLU A 380 -22.36 0.28 -18.07
CA GLU A 380 -21.94 0.75 -16.76
C GLU A 380 -21.61 -0.43 -15.85
N ILE A 381 -20.39 -0.46 -15.33
CA ILE A 381 -19.85 -1.58 -14.57
C ILE A 381 -19.64 -1.14 -13.12
N PRO A 382 -20.34 -1.73 -12.14
CA PRO A 382 -20.21 -1.33 -10.75
C PRO A 382 -18.83 -1.70 -10.20
N ILE A 383 -18.21 -0.77 -9.47
CA ILE A 383 -17.00 -1.05 -8.70
C ILE A 383 -17.40 -1.85 -7.47
N LYS A 384 -16.90 -3.07 -7.35
CA LYS A 384 -17.17 -3.96 -6.21
C LYS A 384 -15.95 -4.16 -5.31
N LEU A 385 -14.77 -3.74 -5.75
CA LEU A 385 -13.55 -3.88 -4.96
C LEU A 385 -12.57 -2.75 -5.26
N ARG A 386 -12.17 -2.00 -4.24
CA ARG A 386 -11.04 -1.08 -4.30
C ARG A 386 -9.83 -1.72 -3.64
N GLN A 387 -8.76 -1.92 -4.41
CA GLN A 387 -7.46 -2.39 -3.94
C GLN A 387 -6.53 -1.26 -3.52
N SER A 388 -7.13 -0.11 -3.23
CA SER A 388 -6.50 1.05 -2.63
C SER A 388 -7.40 1.65 -1.56
N CYS A 389 -6.79 2.15 -0.50
CA CYS A 389 -7.50 2.75 0.62
C CYS A 389 -7.20 4.25 0.68
N ARG A 390 -8.01 5.06 -0.03
CA ARG A 390 -7.83 6.51 -0.06
C ARG A 390 -7.93 7.15 1.33
N LYS A 391 -8.77 6.61 2.23
CA LYS A 391 -8.83 7.04 3.63
C LYS A 391 -7.48 6.93 4.35
N LYS A 392 -6.83 5.75 4.29
CA LYS A 392 -5.51 5.55 4.92
C LYS A 392 -4.46 6.48 4.33
N ALA A 393 -4.48 6.70 3.02
CA ALA A 393 -3.59 7.64 2.36
C ALA A 393 -3.84 9.09 2.84
N GLU A 394 -5.08 9.57 2.90
CA GLU A 394 -5.41 10.90 3.42
C GLU A 394 -4.91 11.09 4.86
N VAL A 395 -5.09 10.10 5.73
CA VAL A 395 -4.60 10.14 7.12
C VAL A 395 -3.06 10.21 7.17
N LEU A 396 -2.34 9.47 6.32
CA LEU A 396 -0.88 9.55 6.28
C LEU A 396 -0.38 10.89 5.70
N SER A 397 -1.08 11.44 4.71
CA SER A 397 -0.79 12.77 4.15
C SER A 397 -0.93 13.85 5.22
N GLU A 398 -2.01 13.81 6.00
CA GLU A 398 -2.25 14.73 7.11
C GLU A 398 -1.20 14.55 8.23
N TYR A 399 -0.77 13.32 8.49
CA TYR A 399 0.34 13.08 9.41
C TYR A 399 1.64 13.70 8.91
N LEU A 400 1.97 13.56 7.62
CA LEU A 400 3.15 14.19 7.03
C LEU A 400 3.06 15.73 7.10
N LYS A 401 1.88 16.32 6.84
CA LYS A 401 1.65 17.77 6.99
C LYS A 401 2.01 18.24 8.40
N ARG A 402 1.49 17.57 9.42
CA ARG A 402 1.79 17.90 10.83
C ARG A 402 3.27 17.77 11.18
N LEU A 403 3.97 16.75 10.66
CA LEU A 403 5.42 16.63 10.88
C LEU A 403 6.18 17.83 10.31
N ILE A 404 5.77 18.35 9.14
CA ILE A 404 6.38 19.53 8.53
C ILE A 404 6.08 20.78 9.36
N GLU A 405 4.82 21.01 9.73
CA GLU A 405 4.39 22.16 10.55
C GLU A 405 5.08 22.17 11.93
N ASN A 406 5.30 20.99 12.51
CA ASN A 406 5.99 20.81 13.79
C ASN A 406 7.52 20.84 13.68
N ARG A 407 8.08 21.03 12.47
CA ARG A 407 9.54 21.03 12.21
C ARG A 407 10.23 19.69 12.50
N GLU A 408 9.49 18.59 12.41
CA GLU A 408 9.99 17.20 12.57
C GLU A 408 10.34 16.57 11.21
N PHE A 409 9.79 17.11 10.12
CA PHE A 409 10.09 16.70 8.74
C PHE A 409 10.62 17.89 7.94
N TYR A 410 11.83 17.74 7.38
CA TYR A 410 12.41 18.67 6.42
C TYR A 410 12.51 18.01 5.05
N LEU A 411 12.37 18.82 4.01
CA LEU A 411 12.48 18.40 2.63
C LEU A 411 13.94 18.06 2.31
N SER A 412 14.13 17.01 1.52
CA SER A 412 15.42 16.63 0.95
C SER A 412 15.49 17.04 -0.51
N GLU A 413 16.61 17.62 -0.94
CA GLU A 413 16.91 17.77 -2.35
C GLU A 413 17.31 16.40 -2.94
N PRO A 414 16.71 15.96 -4.05
CA PRO A 414 17.11 14.73 -4.70
C PRO A 414 18.57 14.79 -5.15
N GLY A 415 19.34 13.75 -4.84
CA GLY A 415 20.73 13.63 -5.29
C GLY A 415 20.85 13.23 -6.76
N ASP A 416 19.82 12.59 -7.31
CA ASP A 416 19.72 12.25 -8.73
C ASP A 416 18.23 12.16 -9.15
N LYS A 417 17.97 12.22 -10.46
CA LYS A 417 16.63 12.01 -11.01
C LYS A 417 16.27 10.53 -11.03
N ILE A 418 14.96 10.25 -11.10
CA ILE A 418 14.50 8.90 -11.44
C ILE A 418 14.71 8.68 -12.94
N ALA A 419 15.59 7.75 -13.31
CA ALA A 419 15.77 7.32 -14.70
C ALA A 419 14.63 6.37 -15.10
N VAL A 420 13.72 6.80 -15.97
CA VAL A 420 12.52 6.05 -16.44
C VAL A 420 12.30 6.14 -17.94
#